data_AF-A0AB72X0V1-F1
#
_entry.id   AF-A0AB72X0V1-F1
#
_cell.length_a   1.000
_cell.length_b   1.000
_cell.length_c   1.000
_cell.angle_alpha   90.00
_cell.angle_beta   90.00
_cell.angle_gamma   90.00
#
_symmetry.space_group_name_H-M   'P 1'
#
loop_
_entity.id
_entity.type
_entity.pdbx_description
1 polymer ?
#
loop_
_entity_poly.entity_id
_entity_poly.type
_entity_poly.pdbx_seq_one_letter_code
_entity_poly.pdbx_strand_id
1 'polypeptide(L)'
;MSEGPKNLRDIRPFPRDISFRRCLLEFYPLFDRTEEGARLRANMHAVELVLLTAVGIPLFWLFLPAGIFEYVGQRLAPEPKWPAEIVSRTGQASRN
;
A
#
# COMPACT_ATOMS: atom_id res chain seq x y z
N MET A 1 11.70 -26.71 -1.19
CA MET A 1 10.57 -25.81 -0.89
C MET A 1 9.45 -26.68 -0.34
N SER A 2 9.29 -26.73 0.98
CA SER A 2 8.47 -27.73 1.68
C SER A 2 7.39 -27.12 2.57
N GLU A 3 7.24 -25.79 2.55
CA GLU A 3 6.21 -25.10 3.33
C GLU A 3 5.01 -24.80 2.43
N GLY A 4 3.95 -25.58 2.60
CA GLY A 4 2.68 -25.38 1.92
C GLY A 4 1.90 -24.18 2.49
N PRO A 5 0.75 -23.83 1.86
CA PRO A 5 -0.03 -22.62 2.13
C PRO A 5 -0.62 -22.48 3.55
N LYS A 6 -0.37 -23.45 4.45
CA LYS A 6 -0.86 -23.46 5.84
C LYS A 6 -0.19 -22.41 6.73
N ASN A 7 0.97 -21.89 6.34
CA ASN A 7 1.70 -20.83 7.07
C ASN A 7 1.54 -19.43 6.45
N LEU A 8 0.67 -19.28 5.46
CA LEU A 8 0.41 -17.95 4.90
C LEU A 8 -0.33 -17.12 5.96
N ARG A 9 0.35 -16.07 6.46
CA ARG A 9 -0.28 -15.07 7.33
C ARG A 9 -1.55 -14.56 6.64
N ASP A 10 -2.56 -14.23 7.42
CA ASP A 10 -3.80 -13.64 6.91
C ASP A 10 -3.48 -12.33 6.18
N ILE A 11 -3.36 -12.41 4.85
CA ILE A 11 -3.00 -11.28 4.01
C ILE A 11 -4.30 -10.51 3.83
N ARG A 12 -4.44 -9.36 4.51
CA ARG A 12 -5.55 -8.47 4.19
C ARG A 12 -5.51 -8.18 2.70
N PRO A 13 -6.63 -8.36 1.98
CA PRO A 13 -6.66 -8.08 0.56
C PRO A 13 -6.16 -6.66 0.32
N PHE A 14 -5.25 -6.50 -0.65
CA PHE A 14 -4.77 -5.18 -1.05
C PHE A 14 -6.01 -4.32 -1.35
N PRO A 15 -6.16 -3.13 -0.71
CA PRO A 15 -7.31 -2.28 -0.98
C PRO A 15 -7.34 -1.97 -2.47
N ARG A 16 -8.43 -2.36 -3.14
CA ARG A 16 -8.61 -2.25 -4.58
C ARG A 16 -8.97 -0.84 -5.03
N ASP A 17 -9.29 0.03 -4.08
CA ASP A 17 -9.63 1.42 -4.33
C ASP A 17 -8.37 2.24 -4.63
N ILE A 18 -8.25 2.66 -5.89
CA ILE A 18 -7.21 3.58 -6.34
C ILE A 18 -7.52 4.95 -5.73
N SER A 19 -6.64 5.44 -4.88
CA SER A 19 -6.78 6.73 -4.20
C SER A 19 -5.58 7.62 -4.50
N PHE A 20 -5.82 8.79 -5.09
CA PHE A 20 -4.77 9.76 -5.41
C PHE A 20 -3.88 10.08 -4.20
N ARG A 21 -4.51 10.31 -3.05
CA ARG A 21 -3.85 10.57 -1.78
C ARG A 21 -2.90 9.44 -1.38
N ARG A 22 -3.32 8.18 -1.55
CA ARG A 22 -2.54 7.00 -1.21
C ARG A 22 -1.32 6.88 -2.12
N CYS A 23 -1.48 7.08 -3.42
CA CYS A 23 -0.38 7.10 -4.37
C CYS A 23 0.60 8.26 -4.09
N LEU A 24 0.08 9.44 -3.75
CA LEU A 24 0.91 10.63 -3.51
C LEU A 24 1.73 10.52 -2.22
N LEU A 25 1.15 9.90 -1.18
CA LEU A 25 1.74 9.84 0.16
C LEU A 25 2.32 8.47 0.51
N GLU A 26 2.40 7.55 -0.45
CA GLU A 26 2.90 6.18 -0.25
C GLU A 26 4.27 6.17 0.45
N PHE A 27 5.18 7.01 -0.01
CA PHE A 27 6.53 7.15 0.56
C PHE A 27 6.61 8.14 1.72
N TYR A 28 5.52 8.87 2.00
CA TYR A 28 5.48 9.94 2.98
C TYR A 28 4.31 9.78 3.96
N PRO A 29 4.24 8.67 4.71
CA PRO A 29 3.18 8.43 5.68
C PRO A 29 3.12 9.47 6.80
N LEU A 30 4.17 10.28 7.00
CA LEU A 30 4.15 11.45 7.90
C LEU A 30 3.08 12.48 7.55
N PHE A 31 2.76 12.63 6.27
CA PHE A 31 1.73 13.57 5.82
C PHE A 31 0.35 12.93 5.72
N ASP A 32 0.27 11.60 5.80
CA ASP A 32 -0.99 10.86 5.76
C ASP A 32 -1.67 10.88 7.14
N ARG A 33 -2.71 11.72 7.30
CA ARG A 33 -3.47 11.82 8.56
C ARG A 33 -4.60 10.80 8.71
N THR A 34 -4.72 9.82 7.82
CA THR A 34 -5.74 8.76 7.94
C THR A 34 -5.29 7.62 8.84
N GLU A 35 -6.21 6.73 9.19
CA GLU A 35 -5.92 5.52 9.95
C GLU A 35 -4.85 4.65 9.29
N GLU A 36 -4.83 4.57 7.96
CA GLU A 36 -3.81 3.84 7.21
C GLU A 36 -2.42 4.46 7.44
N GLY A 37 -2.30 5.78 7.31
CA GLY A 37 -1.07 6.52 7.60
C GLY A 37 -0.63 6.36 9.06
N ALA A 38 -1.57 6.42 10.00
CA ALA A 38 -1.30 6.21 11.42
C ALA A 38 -0.78 4.80 11.70
N ARG A 39 -1.37 3.78 11.08
CA ARG A 39 -0.93 2.38 11.18
C ARG A 39 0.46 2.17 10.59
N LEU A 40 0.75 2.78 9.44
CA LEU A 40 2.07 2.71 8.83
C LEU A 40 3.14 3.31 9.76
N ARG A 41 2.88 4.50 10.31
CA ARG A 41 3.78 5.14 11.29
C ARG A 41 3.94 4.34 12.58
N ALA A 42 2.90 3.67 13.06
CA ALA A 42 2.97 2.85 14.26
C ALA A 42 3.87 1.62 14.11
N ASN A 43 4.05 1.14 12.87
CA ASN A 43 4.94 0.01 12.57
C ASN A 43 6.37 0.43 12.20
N MET A 44 6.65 1.73 12.09
CA MET A 44 7.98 2.25 11.75
C MET A 44 8.89 2.29 12.98
N HIS A 45 10.17 1.99 12.77
CA HIS A 45 11.17 2.17 13.81
C HIS A 45 11.42 3.67 14.05
N ALA A 46 11.81 4.05 15.28
CA ALA A 46 12.04 5.45 15.63
C ALA A 46 13.08 6.14 14.72
N VAL A 47 14.12 5.39 14.31
CA VAL A 47 15.15 5.88 13.38
C VAL A 47 14.56 6.20 11.99
N GLU A 48 13.66 5.36 11.48
CA GLU A 48 13.00 5.59 10.19
C GLU A 48 12.15 6.86 10.26
N LEU A 49 11.39 7.05 11.35
CA LEU A 49 10.61 8.27 11.57
C LEU A 49 11.49 9.52 11.60
N VAL A 50 12.65 9.47 12.26
CA VAL A 50 13.59 10.60 12.32
C VAL A 50 14.16 10.90 10.93
N LEU A 51 14.62 9.88 10.19
CA LEU A 51 15.16 10.07 8.84
C LEU A 51 14.09 10.63 7.89
N LEU A 52 12.89 10.07 7.92
CA LEU A 52 11.79 10.52 7.08
C LEU A 52 11.36 11.96 7.43
N THR A 53 11.45 12.35 8.71
CA THR A 53 11.15 13.72 9.14
C THR A 53 12.24 14.71 8.73
N ALA A 54 13.51 14.39 9.00
CA ALA A 54 14.62 15.31 8.78
C ALA A 54 15.04 15.44 7.32
N VAL A 55 15.03 14.31 6.59
CA VAL A 55 15.49 14.23 5.19
C VAL A 55 14.32 14.10 4.23
N GLY A 56 13.32 13.29 4.58
CA GLY A 56 12.16 13.09 3.72
C GLY A 56 11.35 14.38 3.50
N ILE A 57 10.97 15.09 4.56
CA ILE A 57 10.12 16.29 4.45
C ILE A 57 10.69 17.33 3.46
N PRO A 58 11.98 17.71 3.53
CA PRO A 58 12.57 18.63 2.53
C PRO A 58 12.50 18.11 1.09
N LEU A 59 12.67 16.80 0.89
CA LEU A 59 12.70 16.18 -0.44
C LEU A 59 11.31 15.87 -1.00
N PHE A 60 10.26 15.95 -0.19
CA PHE A 60 8.88 15.59 -0.56
C PHE A 60 8.46 16.12 -1.93
N TRP A 61 8.73 17.40 -2.20
CA TRP A 61 8.33 18.07 -3.44
C TRP A 61 8.93 17.42 -4.69
N LEU A 62 10.11 16.80 -4.58
CA LEU A 62 10.77 16.09 -5.68
C LEU A 62 10.06 14.79 -6.05
N PHE A 63 9.31 14.20 -5.11
CA PHE A 63 8.62 12.93 -5.29
C PHE A 63 7.14 13.09 -5.67
N LEU A 64 6.61 14.32 -5.70
CA LEU A 64 5.24 14.57 -6.18
C LEU A 64 4.99 13.99 -7.58
N PRO A 65 5.89 14.14 -8.58
CA PRO A 65 5.67 13.55 -9.89
C PRO A 65 5.51 12.03 -9.84
N ALA A 66 6.30 11.33 -9.00
CA ALA A 66 6.23 9.88 -8.87
C ALA A 66 4.84 9.43 -8.39
N GLY A 67 4.30 10.06 -7.34
CA GLY A 67 2.97 9.74 -6.83
C GLY A 67 1.84 10.08 -7.81
N ILE A 68 1.99 11.16 -8.60
CA ILE A 68 1.03 11.51 -9.66
C ILE A 68 1.06 10.47 -10.78
N PHE A 69 2.25 10.08 -11.25
CA PHE A 69 2.37 9.07 -12.30
C PHE A 69 1.90 7.70 -11.86
N GLU A 70 2.13 7.31 -10.60
CA GLU A 70 1.59 6.09 -10.03
C GLU A 70 0.05 6.09 -10.05
N TYR A 71 -0.57 7.20 -9.62
CA TYR A 71 -2.03 7.33 -9.67
C TYR A 71 -2.58 7.22 -11.09
N VAL A 72 -1.97 7.92 -12.05
CA VAL A 72 -2.39 7.87 -13.46
C VAL A 72 -2.20 6.46 -14.02
N GLY A 73 -1.05 5.83 -13.75
CA GLY A 73 -0.74 4.47 -14.18
C GLY A 73 -1.75 3.46 -13.67
N GLN A 74 -2.06 3.49 -12.38
CA GLN A 74 -3.07 2.62 -11.78
C GLN A 74 -4.47 2.89 -12.33
N ARG A 75 -4.83 4.15 -12.60
CA ARG A 75 -6.15 4.50 -13.13
C ARG A 75 -6.34 4.07 -14.59
N LEU A 76 -5.25 4.05 -15.37
CA LEU A 76 -5.23 3.58 -16.75
C LEU A 76 -5.00 2.07 -16.86
N ALA A 77 -4.51 1.43 -15.79
CA ALA A 77 -4.26 0.00 -15.78
C ALA A 77 -5.58 -0.77 -15.99
N PRO A 78 -5.56 -1.83 -16.83
CA PRO A 78 -6.73 -2.68 -17.00
C PRO A 78 -7.04 -3.40 -15.69
N GLU A 79 -8.33 -3.71 -15.47
CA GLU A 79 -8.73 -4.45 -14.30
C GLU A 79 -7.99 -5.80 -14.21
N PRO A 80 -7.37 -6.13 -13.07
CA PRO A 80 -6.60 -7.35 -12.92
C PRO A 80 -7.51 -8.57 -13.04
N LYS A 81 -7.32 -9.34 -14.10
CA LYS A 81 -7.99 -10.63 -14.32
C LYS A 81 -7.15 -11.75 -13.70
N TRP A 82 -7.59 -12.25 -12.55
CA TRP A 82 -6.97 -13.41 -11.93
C TRP A 82 -7.56 -14.71 -12.49
N PRO A 83 -6.77 -15.79 -12.62
CA PRO A 83 -7.27 -17.12 -12.92
C PRO A 83 -8.39 -17.54 -11.94
N ALA A 84 -9.39 -18.26 -12.44
CA ALA A 84 -10.58 -18.64 -11.65
C ALA A 84 -10.23 -19.40 -10.36
N GLU A 85 -9.12 -20.14 -10.35
CA GLU A 85 -8.58 -20.87 -9.21
C GLU A 85 -8.16 -19.97 -8.04
N ILE A 86 -7.73 -18.73 -8.33
CA ILE A 86 -7.31 -17.76 -7.31
C ILE A 86 -8.54 -17.03 -6.77
N VAL A 87 -9.47 -16.65 -7.65
CA VAL A 87 -10.72 -15.95 -7.30
C VAL A 87 -11.59 -16.80 -6.35
N SER A 88 -11.67 -18.11 -6.58
CA SER A 88 -12.45 -19.02 -5.73
C SER A 88 -11.91 -19.12 -4.30
N ARG A 89 -10.58 -19.03 -4.11
CA ARG A 89 -9.96 -19.00 -2.78
C ARG A 89 -10.18 -17.68 -2.05
N THR A 90 -10.17 -16.54 -2.76
CA THR A 90 -10.35 -15.22 -2.14
C THR A 90 -11.82 -14.90 -1.84
N GLY A 91 -12.76 -15.42 -2.66
CA GLY A 91 -14.20 -15.20 -2.48
C GLY A 91 -14.80 -15.84 -1.22
N GLN A 92 -14.16 -16.86 -0.64
CA GLN A 92 -14.62 -17.48 0.62
C GLN A 92 -14.25 -16.66 1.86
N ALA A 93 -13.27 -15.75 1.79
CA ALA A 93 -12.89 -14.89 2.92
C ALA A 93 -13.80 -13.66 3.10
N SER A 94 -14.65 -13.33 2.11
CA SER A 94 -15.58 -12.19 2.19
C SER A 94 -16.98 -12.55 2.71
N ARG A 95 -17.21 -13.82 3.09
CA ARG A 95 -18.45 -14.32 3.69
C ARG A 95 -18.13 -14.94 5.04
N ASN A 96 -17.94 -14.10 6.06
CA ASN A 96 -18.26 -14.37 7.46
C ASN A 96 -18.25 -13.05 8.22
#